data_AF-A0A154PSQ7-F1
#
_entry.id   AF-A0A154PSQ7-F1
#
_cell.length_a   1.000
_cell.length_b   1.000
_cell.length_c   1.000
_cell.angle_alpha   90.00
_cell.angle_beta   90.00
_cell.angle_gamma   90.00
#
_symmetry.space_group_name_H-M   'P 1'
#
loop_
_entity.id
_entity.type
_entity.pdbx_description
1 polymer ?
#
loop_
_entity_poly.entity_id
_entity_poly.type
_entity_poly.pdbx_seq_one_letter_code
_entity_poly.pdbx_strand_id
1 'polypeptide(L)'
;VFQVSEARPRIRHQKGGSHCSRCGPGWGVVNRCVRGRDTECGKCSAGTYSPHHSIQPCWICSRCGPGLYEAHSCTSKTDTVCDSCHRPAPDNLDYQRKCKGRTNLFLAPEDAQETGEESVLVNEPDGQDQLFDGKEVLEKDAEAAFVAGELNSLERL
;
A
#
# COMPACT_ATOMS: atom_id res chain seq x y z
N VAL A 1 -53.91 9.34 14.01
CA VAL A 1 -52.48 9.68 13.87
C VAL A 1 -51.78 8.48 13.26
N PHE A 2 -51.58 8.47 11.94
CA PHE A 2 -50.96 7.36 11.23
C PHE A 2 -49.44 7.51 11.31
N GLN A 3 -48.78 6.59 12.01
CA GLN A 3 -47.32 6.49 11.99
C GLN A 3 -46.91 5.91 10.63
N VAL A 4 -46.47 6.78 9.72
CA VAL A 4 -45.76 6.36 8.52
C VAL A 4 -44.38 5.90 8.98
N SER A 5 -44.22 4.59 9.17
CA SER A 5 -42.89 4.01 9.23
C SER A 5 -42.32 4.08 7.82
N GLU A 6 -41.34 4.96 7.61
CA GLU A 6 -40.49 4.94 6.41
C GLU A 6 -39.70 3.62 6.41
N ALA A 7 -40.35 2.57 5.93
CA ALA A 7 -39.67 1.36 5.52
C ALA A 7 -38.86 1.70 4.27
N ARG A 8 -37.64 2.19 4.48
CA ARG A 8 -36.59 2.27 3.46
C ARG A 8 -36.62 0.94 2.72
N PRO A 9 -36.71 0.90 1.37
CA PRO A 9 -36.78 -0.36 0.66
C PRO A 9 -35.50 -1.12 0.98
N ARG A 10 -35.60 -2.12 1.87
CA ARG A 10 -34.58 -3.15 1.98
C ARG A 10 -34.67 -3.85 0.64
N ILE A 11 -33.77 -3.50 -0.28
CA ILE A 11 -33.52 -4.26 -1.50
C ILE A 11 -33.22 -5.67 -1.01
N ARG A 12 -34.26 -6.50 -0.94
CA ARG A 12 -34.13 -7.93 -0.65
C ARG A 12 -33.53 -8.51 -1.92
N HIS A 13 -32.20 -8.57 -1.98
CA HIS A 13 -31.53 -9.48 -2.87
C HIS A 13 -31.88 -10.90 -2.41
N GLN A 14 -32.99 -11.42 -2.94
CA GLN A 14 -33.45 -12.79 -2.76
C GLN A 14 -32.41 -13.74 -3.36
N LYS A 15 -31.65 -14.39 -2.46
CA LYS A 15 -31.27 -15.81 -2.45
C LYS A 15 -31.05 -16.49 -3.81
N GLY A 16 -29.79 -16.49 -4.25
CA GLY A 16 -29.22 -17.47 -5.16
C GLY A 16 -27.80 -17.79 -4.70
N GLY A 17 -27.54 -19.04 -4.29
CA GLY A 17 -26.33 -19.50 -3.60
C GLY A 17 -25.04 -19.49 -4.43
N SER A 18 -24.68 -18.35 -5.01
CA SER A 18 -23.49 -18.15 -5.84
C SER A 18 -22.75 -16.84 -5.56
N HIS A 19 -23.33 -15.93 -4.77
CA HIS A 19 -22.72 -14.64 -4.47
C HIS A 19 -22.60 -14.40 -2.97
N CYS A 20 -21.41 -13.99 -2.57
CA CYS A 20 -21.05 -13.65 -1.21
C CYS A 20 -21.64 -12.31 -0.81
N SER A 21 -22.15 -12.20 0.42
CA SER A 21 -22.60 -10.93 0.96
C SER A 21 -21.45 -9.93 1.06
N ARG A 22 -21.74 -8.66 0.78
CA ARG A 22 -20.78 -7.55 0.87
C ARG A 22 -20.89 -6.91 2.25
N CYS A 23 -19.75 -6.61 2.87
CA CYS A 23 -19.70 -5.80 4.08
C CYS A 23 -20.02 -4.35 3.75
N GLY A 24 -20.77 -3.67 4.62
CA GLY A 24 -21.13 -2.27 4.44
C GLY A 24 -19.98 -1.30 4.77
N PRO A 25 -20.13 0.00 4.47
CA PRO A 25 -19.14 1.02 4.83
C PRO A 25 -18.85 1.02 6.34
N GLY A 26 -17.56 1.07 6.73
CA GLY A 26 -17.15 0.89 8.12
C GLY A 26 -16.82 -0.54 8.52
N TRP A 27 -17.09 -1.49 7.63
CA TRP A 27 -16.93 -2.93 7.86
C TRP A 27 -16.13 -3.57 6.73
N GLY A 28 -15.26 -4.50 7.09
CA GLY A 28 -14.45 -5.29 6.17
C GLY A 28 -14.63 -6.77 6.41
N VAL A 29 -14.25 -7.58 5.43
CA VAL A 29 -14.33 -9.04 5.53
C VAL A 29 -13.29 -9.56 6.52
N VAL A 30 -13.75 -10.30 7.52
CA VAL A 30 -12.91 -11.06 8.45
C VAL A 30 -12.74 -12.48 7.93
N ASN A 31 -13.85 -13.14 7.62
CA ASN A 31 -13.85 -14.46 6.99
C ASN A 31 -14.54 -14.40 5.64
N ARG A 32 -13.83 -14.86 4.61
CA ARG A 32 -14.38 -14.95 3.26
C ARG A 32 -15.51 -15.98 3.23
N CYS A 33 -16.51 -15.70 2.42
CA CYS A 33 -17.55 -16.67 2.09
C CYS A 33 -16.93 -17.97 1.55
N VAL A 34 -17.56 -19.09 1.87
CA VAL A 34 -17.25 -20.41 1.32
C VAL A 34 -18.54 -21.11 0.95
N ARG A 35 -18.47 -22.24 0.25
CA ARG A 35 -19.68 -23.01 -0.07
C ARG A 35 -20.42 -23.38 1.22
N GLY A 36 -21.64 -22.85 1.39
CA GLY A 36 -22.48 -23.09 2.57
C GLY A 36 -22.26 -22.13 3.75
N ARG A 37 -21.32 -21.18 3.68
CA ARG A 37 -21.17 -20.10 4.69
C ARG A 37 -21.00 -18.74 4.01
N ASP A 38 -21.78 -17.76 4.45
CA ASP A 38 -21.71 -16.41 3.92
C ASP A 38 -20.49 -15.64 4.46
N THR A 39 -20.21 -14.47 3.90
CA THR A 39 -19.14 -13.58 4.33
C THR A 39 -19.36 -13.12 5.77
N GLU A 40 -18.30 -13.17 6.59
CA GLU A 40 -18.30 -12.59 7.92
C GLU A 40 -17.65 -11.20 7.91
N CYS A 41 -18.38 -10.21 8.41
CA CYS A 41 -17.96 -8.82 8.42
C CYS A 41 -17.58 -8.37 9.83
N GLY A 42 -16.42 -7.73 9.96
CA GLY A 42 -15.94 -7.09 11.19
C GLY A 42 -15.84 -5.58 11.02
N LYS A 43 -15.98 -4.85 12.13
CA LYS A 43 -15.82 -3.39 12.15
C LYS A 43 -14.35 -3.03 11.91
N CYS A 44 -14.10 -2.02 11.08
CA CYS A 44 -12.73 -1.54 10.87
C CYS A 44 -12.14 -0.98 12.18
N SER A 45 -10.93 -1.43 12.50
CA SER A 45 -10.15 -0.98 13.65
C SER A 45 -9.58 0.43 13.39
N ALA A 46 -9.12 1.09 14.45
CA ALA A 46 -8.43 2.37 14.32
C ALA A 46 -7.22 2.25 13.37
N GLY A 47 -7.09 3.18 12.43
CA GLY A 47 -6.07 3.11 11.37
C GLY A 47 -6.48 2.27 10.16
N THR A 48 -7.74 1.81 10.07
CA THR A 48 -8.29 1.18 8.87
C THR A 48 -9.68 1.72 8.50
N TYR A 49 -10.04 1.63 7.22
CA TYR A 49 -11.30 2.11 6.70
C TYR A 49 -11.89 1.25 5.58
N SER A 50 -13.19 1.39 5.33
CA SER A 50 -13.92 0.77 4.23
C SER A 50 -15.01 1.73 3.74
N PRO A 51 -14.86 2.34 2.55
CA PRO A 51 -15.73 3.43 2.11
C PRO A 51 -17.05 2.97 1.48
N HIS A 52 -17.05 1.78 0.88
CA HIS A 52 -18.18 1.28 0.11
C HIS A 52 -18.46 -0.18 0.47
N HIS A 53 -19.58 -0.68 -0.05
CA HIS A 53 -19.92 -2.09 0.13
C HIS A 53 -18.86 -2.96 -0.53
N SER A 54 -18.15 -3.80 0.22
CA SER A 54 -16.98 -4.52 -0.30
C SER A 54 -16.90 -5.96 0.21
N ILE A 55 -16.20 -6.81 -0.54
CA ILE A 55 -15.77 -8.16 -0.10
C ILE A 55 -14.29 -8.18 0.29
N GLN A 56 -13.67 -7.00 0.40
CA GLN A 56 -12.30 -6.84 0.86
C GLN A 56 -12.25 -6.65 2.37
N PRO A 57 -11.13 -6.97 3.02
CA PRO A 57 -10.87 -6.51 4.38
C PRO A 57 -10.80 -4.97 4.42
N CYS A 58 -10.79 -4.41 5.62
CA CYS A 58 -10.58 -2.97 5.80
C CYS A 58 -9.21 -2.57 5.24
N TRP A 59 -9.15 -1.43 4.55
CA TRP A 59 -7.93 -0.87 4.00
C TRP A 59 -7.19 -0.09 5.06
N ILE A 60 -5.86 -0.08 5.00
CA ILE A 60 -5.04 0.73 5.90
C ILE A 60 -5.21 2.20 5.51
N CYS A 61 -5.37 3.07 6.49
CA CYS A 61 -5.46 4.50 6.22
C CYS A 61 -4.13 5.04 5.66
N SER A 62 -4.24 5.93 4.69
CA SER A 62 -3.12 6.70 4.15
C SER A 62 -2.52 7.61 5.22
N ARG A 63 -1.23 7.91 5.08
CA ARG A 63 -0.50 8.86 5.94
C ARG A 63 -0.01 10.03 5.10
N CYS A 64 -0.15 11.24 5.63
CA CYS A 64 0.33 12.43 4.96
C CYS A 64 1.85 12.58 5.12
N GLY A 65 2.56 12.55 4.00
CA GLY A 65 4.01 12.71 3.92
C GLY A 65 4.50 14.15 4.16
N PRO A 66 5.79 14.43 3.94
CA PRO A 66 6.35 15.77 4.10
C PRO A 66 5.66 16.79 3.16
N GLY A 67 5.52 18.03 3.62
CA GLY A 67 4.82 19.09 2.86
C GLY A 67 3.30 18.98 2.81
N LEU A 68 2.72 17.91 3.38
CA LEU A 68 1.28 17.69 3.50
C LEU A 68 0.85 17.63 4.97
N TYR A 69 -0.36 18.09 5.24
CA TYR A 69 -1.01 17.93 6.54
C TYR A 69 -2.31 17.14 6.42
N GLU A 70 -2.73 16.56 7.54
CA GLU A 70 -3.98 15.83 7.66
C GLU A 70 -5.16 16.80 7.77
N ALA A 71 -5.81 17.05 6.63
CA ALA A 71 -6.98 17.92 6.56
C ALA A 71 -8.21 17.25 7.18
N HIS A 72 -8.41 15.95 6.88
CA HIS A 72 -9.41 15.12 7.52
C HIS A 72 -8.80 13.83 8.02
N SER A 73 -9.13 13.48 9.26
CA SER A 73 -8.63 12.27 9.87
C SER A 73 -9.30 11.02 9.35
N CYS A 74 -8.56 9.91 9.40
CA CYS A 74 -9.11 8.63 9.01
C CYS A 74 -10.24 8.22 9.94
N THR A 75 -11.31 7.70 9.34
CA THR A 75 -12.43 7.09 10.07
C THR A 75 -12.66 5.68 9.55
N SER A 76 -13.46 4.87 10.25
CA SER A 76 -13.83 3.54 9.74
C SER A 76 -14.42 3.54 8.32
N LYS A 77 -14.95 4.69 7.84
CA LYS A 77 -15.61 4.82 6.53
C LYS A 77 -14.81 5.63 5.52
N THR A 78 -13.84 6.42 5.94
CA THR A 78 -13.15 7.38 5.07
C THR A 78 -11.67 7.34 5.33
N ASP A 79 -10.88 7.41 4.27
CA ASP A 79 -9.43 7.53 4.40
C ASP A 79 -9.05 8.86 5.03
N THR A 80 -7.80 8.95 5.46
CA THR A 80 -7.11 10.21 5.73
C THR A 80 -7.09 11.06 4.46
N VAL A 81 -7.51 12.32 4.56
CA VAL A 81 -7.38 13.29 3.46
C VAL A 81 -6.20 14.21 3.77
N CYS A 82 -5.23 14.21 2.86
CA CYS A 82 -4.05 15.07 2.95
C CYS A 82 -4.23 16.31 2.08
N ASP A 83 -3.86 17.48 2.59
CA ASP A 83 -3.80 18.72 1.82
C ASP A 83 -2.41 19.36 1.95
N SER A 84 -2.08 20.25 1.01
CA SER A 84 -0.76 20.88 0.91
C SER A 84 -0.60 22.00 1.92
N CYS A 85 0.58 22.10 2.54
CA CYS A 85 0.95 23.24 3.37
C CYS A 85 0.87 24.60 2.64
N HIS A 86 0.81 24.61 1.30
CA HIS A 86 0.55 25.83 0.53
C HIS A 86 -0.84 26.42 0.75
N ARG A 87 -1.81 25.61 1.18
CA ARG A 87 -3.16 26.07 1.54
C ARG A 87 -3.21 26.33 3.03
N PRO A 88 -3.36 27.61 3.46
CA PRO A 88 -3.36 27.92 4.87
C PRO A 88 -4.59 27.34 5.57
N ALA A 89 -4.36 26.54 6.62
CA ALA A 89 -5.43 26.01 7.48
C ALA A 89 -5.11 26.31 8.96
N PRO A 90 -5.16 27.59 9.39
CA PRO A 90 -4.76 28.00 10.73
C PRO A 90 -5.56 27.31 11.83
N ASP A 91 -6.80 26.89 11.57
CA ASP A 91 -7.66 26.22 12.56
C ASP A 91 -7.35 24.73 12.74
N ASN A 92 -6.53 24.12 11.87
CA ASN A 92 -6.18 22.71 11.94
C ASN A 92 -4.89 22.50 12.74
N LEU A 93 -4.94 21.66 13.79
CA LEU A 93 -3.79 21.37 14.65
C LEU A 93 -2.65 20.65 13.93
N ASP A 94 -2.94 19.77 12.97
CA ASP A 94 -1.92 19.09 12.18
C ASP A 94 -1.23 20.06 11.21
N TYR A 95 -2.00 20.98 10.61
CA TYR A 95 -1.43 22.09 9.82
C TYR A 95 -0.50 22.95 10.68
N GLN A 96 -0.94 23.35 11.88
CA GLN A 96 -0.09 24.13 12.78
C GLN A 96 1.19 23.40 13.17
N ARG A 97 1.13 22.07 13.32
CA ARG A 97 2.29 21.26 13.70
C ARG A 97 3.26 21.03 12.53
N LYS A 98 2.75 20.79 11.33
CA LYS A 98 3.56 20.40 10.16
C LYS A 98 3.94 21.55 9.24
N CYS A 99 3.14 22.61 9.18
CA CYS A 99 3.25 23.66 8.17
C CYS A 99 3.53 25.06 8.76
N LYS A 100 3.19 25.33 10.03
CA LYS A 100 3.41 26.67 10.62
C LYS A 100 4.91 26.97 10.73
N GLY A 101 5.35 28.04 10.07
CA GLY A 101 6.76 28.50 10.14
C GLY A 101 7.71 27.75 9.20
N ARG A 102 7.24 26.76 8.45
CA ARG A 102 8.00 26.21 7.32
C ARG A 102 7.70 27.05 6.08
N THR A 103 8.61 27.97 5.75
CA THR A 103 8.66 28.54 4.41
C THR A 103 8.89 27.40 3.43
N ASN A 104 8.10 27.36 2.36
CA ASN A 104 8.10 26.31 1.35
C ASN A 104 9.53 25.96 0.90
N LEU A 105 10.09 24.89 1.46
CA LEU A 105 11.34 24.29 1.01
C LEU A 105 10.97 22.87 0.57
N PHE A 106 10.27 22.79 -0.55
CA PHE A 106 10.63 21.75 -1.51
C PHE A 106 12.02 22.16 -1.98
N LEU A 107 13.05 21.75 -1.26
CA LEU A 107 14.39 21.75 -1.82
C LEU A 107 14.30 20.82 -3.03
N ALA A 108 14.72 21.30 -4.20
CA ALA A 108 15.00 20.38 -5.28
C ALA A 108 16.04 19.36 -4.75
N PRO A 109 16.08 18.12 -5.25
CA PRO A 109 17.07 17.13 -4.80
C PRO A 109 18.51 17.67 -4.76
N GLU A 110 18.86 18.57 -5.70
CA GLU A 110 20.14 19.29 -5.70
C GLU A 110 20.36 20.23 -4.48
N ASP A 111 19.32 20.81 -3.90
CA ASP A 111 19.41 21.75 -2.79
C ASP A 111 19.31 21.06 -1.40
N ALA A 112 18.98 19.76 -1.35
CA ALA A 112 18.92 18.98 -0.11
C ALA A 112 20.30 18.47 0.37
N GLN A 113 21.34 18.64 -0.45
CA GLN A 113 22.71 18.36 -0.05
C GLN A 113 23.09 19.30 1.10
N GLU A 114 23.48 18.73 2.25
CA GLU A 114 23.84 19.40 3.53
C GLU A 114 22.71 19.70 4.54
N THR A 115 21.42 19.47 4.25
CA THR A 115 20.35 19.73 5.24
C THR A 115 20.08 18.56 6.20
N GLY A 116 20.61 17.37 5.90
CA GLY A 116 20.33 16.15 6.66
C GLY A 116 18.90 15.62 6.51
N GLU A 117 18.10 16.21 5.62
CA GLU A 117 16.76 15.75 5.22
C GLU A 117 16.79 14.98 3.88
N GLU A 118 17.95 14.43 3.53
CA GLU A 118 18.12 13.58 2.36
C GLU A 118 17.40 12.24 2.59
N SER A 119 16.27 12.04 1.89
CA SER A 119 15.73 10.70 1.75
C SER A 119 16.58 9.97 0.73
N VAL A 120 17.40 9.01 1.18
CA VAL A 120 18.05 8.05 0.27
C VAL A 120 16.95 7.45 -0.59
N LEU A 121 17.02 7.64 -1.91
CA LEU A 121 16.13 6.94 -2.81
C LEU A 121 16.47 5.46 -2.65
N VAL A 122 15.54 4.68 -2.08
CA VAL A 122 15.70 3.22 -1.89
C VAL A 122 15.84 2.47 -3.24
N ASN A 123 15.82 3.20 -4.36
CA ASN A 123 16.03 2.71 -5.71
C ASN A 123 17.32 3.23 -6.35
N GLU A 124 18.22 3.88 -5.61
CA GLU A 124 19.62 3.90 -6.03
C GLU A 124 20.12 2.45 -5.91
N PRO A 125 20.57 1.83 -7.02
CA PRO A 125 21.14 0.50 -6.92
C PRO A 125 22.37 0.65 -6.04
N ASP A 126 22.33 0.09 -4.84
CA ASP A 126 23.51 -0.10 -4.00
C ASP A 126 24.60 -0.66 -4.91
N GLY A 127 25.60 0.16 -5.20
CA GLY A 127 26.71 -0.16 -6.09
C GLY A 127 27.66 -1.18 -5.47
N GLN A 128 27.12 -2.22 -4.86
CA GLN A 128 27.82 -3.38 -4.30
C GLN A 128 27.00 -4.66 -4.48
N ASP A 129 26.31 -4.82 -5.62
CA ASP A 129 26.23 -6.16 -6.19
C ASP A 129 27.66 -6.55 -6.54
N GLN A 130 28.27 -7.36 -5.68
CA GLN A 130 29.62 -7.85 -5.86
C GLN A 130 29.72 -8.55 -7.21
N LEU A 131 30.29 -7.84 -8.17
CA LEU A 131 30.79 -8.33 -9.45
C LEU A 131 31.99 -9.29 -9.26
N PHE A 132 32.00 -10.06 -8.17
CA PHE A 132 33.03 -11.03 -7.81
C PHE A 132 32.57 -12.47 -8.01
N ASP A 133 31.27 -12.76 -8.02
CA ASP A 133 30.79 -14.15 -8.21
C ASP A 133 30.71 -14.53 -9.70
N GLY A 134 30.33 -13.58 -10.57
CA GLY A 134 30.16 -13.86 -12.00
C GLY A 134 31.43 -14.27 -12.74
N LYS A 135 32.60 -13.74 -12.33
CA LYS A 135 33.88 -14.07 -12.97
C LYS A 135 34.39 -15.45 -12.56
N GLU A 136 34.19 -15.83 -11.31
CA GLU A 136 34.54 -17.17 -10.81
C GLU A 136 33.63 -18.24 -11.41
N VAL A 137 32.33 -17.96 -11.57
CA VAL A 137 31.38 -18.85 -12.24
C VAL A 137 31.72 -19.02 -13.73
N LEU A 138 32.04 -17.93 -14.44
CA LEU A 138 32.46 -17.98 -15.85
C LEU A 138 33.75 -18.79 -16.06
N GLU A 139 34.70 -18.70 -15.12
CA GLU A 139 35.95 -19.47 -15.17
C GLU A 139 35.69 -20.97 -14.96
N LYS A 140 34.85 -21.32 -13.97
CA LYS A 140 34.42 -22.71 -13.74
C LYS A 140 33.64 -23.30 -14.91
N ASP A 141 32.78 -22.53 -15.56
CA ASP A 141 32.02 -22.98 -16.73
C ASP A 141 32.94 -23.20 -17.96
N ALA A 142 33.94 -22.34 -18.14
CA ALA A 142 34.95 -22.50 -19.20
C ALA A 142 35.83 -23.74 -18.98
N GLU A 143 36.25 -24.01 -17.73
CA GLU A 143 36.99 -25.22 -17.37
C GLU A 143 36.16 -26.48 -17.58
N ALA A 144 34.89 -26.48 -17.17
CA ALA A 144 33.98 -27.60 -17.38
C ALA A 144 33.74 -27.91 -18.87
N ALA A 145 33.65 -26.87 -19.71
CA ALA A 145 33.53 -27.03 -21.15
C ALA A 145 34.79 -27.63 -21.79
N PHE A 146 35.98 -27.28 -21.30
CA PHE A 146 37.25 -27.84 -21.77
C PHE A 146 37.37 -29.33 -21.41
N VAL A 147 37.07 -29.70 -20.16
CA VAL A 147 37.10 -31.10 -19.69
C VAL A 147 36.06 -31.96 -20.41
N ALA A 148 34.86 -31.43 -20.65
CA ALA A 148 33.83 -32.12 -21.44
C ALA A 148 34.25 -32.30 -22.91
N GLY A 149 35.01 -31.35 -23.47
CA GLY A 149 35.59 -31.45 -24.81
C GLY A 149 36.68 -32.52 -24.91
N GLU A 150 37.56 -32.61 -23.90
CA GLU A 150 38.60 -33.65 -23.84
C GLU A 150 38.02 -35.06 -23.65
N LEU A 151 36.99 -35.22 -22.81
CA LEU A 151 36.27 -36.49 -22.63
C LEU A 151 35.58 -36.93 -23.94
N ASN A 152 34.91 -36.02 -24.63
CA ASN A 152 34.28 -36.30 -25.94
C ASN A 152 35.32 -36.61 -27.05
N SER A 153 36.57 -36.18 -26.89
CA SER A 153 37.65 -36.47 -27.84
C SER A 153 38.32 -37.83 -27.56
N LEU A 154 38.37 -38.25 -26.28
CA LEU A 154 38.82 -39.58 -25.86
C LEU A 154 37.78 -40.67 -26.15
N GLU A 155 36.49 -40.35 -26.15
CA GLU A 155 35.40 -41.29 -26.52
C GLU A 155 35.23 -41.48 -28.05
N ARG A 156 36.00 -40.76 -28.88
CA ARG A 156 35.97 -40.84 -30.35
C ARG A 156 37.20 -41.53 -30.98
N LEU A 157 38.05 -42.15 -30.15
CA LEU A 157 39.05 -43.14 -30.55
C LEU A 157 38.62 -44.53 -30.08
#